data_AF-A0A6G1X9M6-F1
#
_entry.id   AF-A0A6G1X9M6-F1
#
_cell.length_a   1.000
_cell.length_b   1.000
_cell.length_c   1.000
_cell.angle_alpha   90.00
_cell.angle_beta   90.00
_cell.angle_gamma   90.00
#
_symmetry.space_group_name_H-M   'P 1'
#
loop_
_entity.id
_entity.type
_entity.pdbx_description
1 polymer ?
#
loop_
_entity_poly.entity_id
_entity_poly.type
_entity_poly.pdbx_seq_one_letter_code
_entity_poly.pdbx_strand_id
1 'polypeptide(L)'
;MKYLKNNQGYALVLVLFAIVLISVLGMGLMGSTLSTAKQTEKADTIYRATHIAEMGATYAKHSIQDYTKEHEIGDLTLEEYTNLIFDSIPDEVQVDPEHPNRKFLIKPKTDNVTTDDNTMKVQFDIIGQDGDHRNTKTLTTTMEIRGLIPDDSSDGLEGLFPDLGDFDWEEVNELDKNKEYNSHLWVSQETTIKNEKITVNGHCVANKEIYSSNGSGSNSGITICGNAKFVEGISGDESGSNGFKGKVVVGNHALFQDKLYMHQGGGGRDFISGGTTELQNGADIGNMSFTVGQDLIIHAGNNRKYSFSKEADVQGDLIIKNVEPNEDLSDLIDGKINVGGDVKIQLKNQDTPTEQNLSAFNLDIADFQYDDFGSSDFDVTSYCDVIYHEGPATETKEINITIVNVEY
;
A
#
# COMPACT_ATOMS: atom_id res chain seq x y z
N MET A 1 62.51 29.28 -72.79
CA MET A 1 61.96 29.16 -71.42
C MET A 1 62.93 28.42 -70.52
N LYS A 2 63.94 29.12 -69.97
CA LYS A 2 64.81 28.58 -68.91
C LYS A 2 64.11 28.88 -67.58
N TYR A 3 63.21 28.00 -67.16
CA TYR A 3 62.50 28.16 -65.91
C TYR A 3 63.45 27.91 -64.72
N LEU A 4 63.40 28.85 -63.78
CA LEU A 4 64.13 28.92 -62.54
C LEU A 4 63.97 27.63 -61.71
N LYS A 5 64.98 26.77 -61.70
CA LYS A 5 65.15 25.72 -60.68
C LYS A 5 65.74 26.35 -59.42
N ASN A 6 64.94 27.08 -58.64
CA ASN A 6 65.34 27.55 -57.32
C ASN A 6 65.01 26.49 -56.26
N ASN A 7 65.86 25.47 -56.20
CA ASN A 7 65.69 24.35 -55.28
C ASN A 7 65.80 24.78 -53.80
N GLN A 8 66.50 25.88 -53.52
CA GLN A 8 66.66 26.41 -52.16
C GLN A 8 65.39 27.13 -51.68
N GLY A 9 64.75 27.91 -52.54
CA GLY A 9 63.49 28.59 -52.22
C GLY A 9 62.33 27.61 -51.98
N TYR A 10 62.25 26.55 -52.79
CA TYR A 10 61.21 25.52 -52.64
C TYR A 10 61.35 24.75 -51.32
N ALA A 11 62.58 24.42 -50.90
CA ALA A 11 62.83 23.77 -49.63
C ALA A 11 62.41 24.62 -48.43
N LEU A 12 62.68 25.94 -48.47
CA LEU A 12 62.27 26.87 -47.41
C LEU A 12 60.74 26.95 -47.29
N VAL A 13 60.03 27.08 -48.43
CA VAL A 13 58.56 27.12 -48.44
C VAL A 13 57.97 25.81 -47.90
N LEU A 14 58.55 24.65 -48.27
CA LEU A 14 58.11 23.36 -47.74
C LEU A 14 58.27 23.25 -46.23
N VAL A 15 59.42 23.67 -45.68
CA VAL A 15 59.64 23.63 -44.22
C VAL A 15 58.67 24.57 -43.51
N LEU A 16 58.47 25.77 -44.05
CA LEU A 16 57.57 26.75 -43.44
C LEU A 16 56.11 26.27 -43.48
N PHE A 17 55.69 25.65 -44.59
CA PHE A 17 54.39 25.01 -44.70
C PHE A 17 54.23 23.84 -43.73
N ALA A 18 55.26 23.00 -43.56
CA ALA A 18 55.26 21.91 -42.60
C ALA A 18 55.14 22.41 -41.15
N ILE A 19 55.85 23.48 -40.79
CA ILE A 19 55.75 24.10 -39.45
C ILE A 19 54.33 24.63 -39.21
N VAL A 20 53.73 25.32 -40.20
CA VAL A 20 52.35 25.82 -40.08
C VAL A 20 51.36 24.67 -39.93
N LEU A 21 51.49 23.62 -40.75
CA LEU A 21 50.61 22.46 -40.70
C LEU A 21 50.70 21.73 -39.36
N ILE A 22 51.91 21.51 -38.84
CA ILE A 22 52.12 20.93 -37.51
C ILE A 22 51.55 21.83 -36.41
N SER A 23 51.68 23.15 -36.54
CA SER A 23 51.15 24.10 -35.54
C SER A 23 49.63 24.09 -35.49
N VAL A 24 48.96 24.08 -36.64
CA VAL A 24 47.49 24.01 -36.72
C VAL A 24 46.98 22.67 -36.16
N LEU A 25 47.62 21.56 -36.52
CA LEU A 25 47.27 20.24 -35.97
C LEU A 25 47.53 20.15 -34.46
N GLY A 26 48.67 20.66 -33.99
CA GLY A 26 49.04 20.67 -32.59
C GLY A 26 48.05 21.48 -31.73
N MET A 27 47.64 22.65 -32.22
CA MET A 27 46.65 23.48 -31.55
C MET A 27 45.26 22.81 -31.51
N GLY A 28 44.86 22.12 -32.59
CA GLY A 28 43.61 21.35 -32.62
C GLY A 28 43.56 20.26 -31.55
N LEU A 29 44.64 19.48 -31.40
CA LEU A 29 44.72 18.39 -30.42
C LEU A 29 44.81 18.89 -28.96
N MET A 30 45.50 20.01 -28.72
CA MET A 30 45.54 20.63 -27.38
C MET A 30 44.17 21.20 -26.98
N GLY A 31 43.47 21.81 -27.93
CA GLY A 31 42.12 22.33 -27.71
C GLY A 31 41.14 21.22 -27.30
N SER A 32 41.17 20.08 -27.98
CA SER A 32 40.28 18.96 -27.67
C SER A 32 40.60 18.31 -26.33
N THR A 33 41.87 18.06 -26.02
CA THR A 33 42.27 17.39 -24.75
C THR A 33 41.96 18.25 -23.53
N LEU A 34 42.23 19.56 -23.58
CA LEU A 34 41.89 20.48 -22.49
C LEU A 34 40.37 20.62 -22.31
N SER A 35 39.62 20.62 -23.42
CA SER A 35 38.15 20.65 -23.36
C SER A 35 37.59 19.39 -22.72
N THR A 36 38.08 18.21 -23.11
CA THR A 36 37.65 16.92 -22.52
C THR A 36 37.99 16.87 -21.04
N ALA A 37 39.21 17.24 -20.63
CA ALA A 37 39.60 17.23 -19.21
C ALA A 37 38.70 18.13 -18.35
N LYS A 38 38.39 19.35 -18.81
CA LYS A 38 37.47 20.26 -18.11
C LYS A 38 36.03 19.75 -18.08
N GLN A 39 35.57 19.10 -19.13
CA GLN A 39 34.24 18.49 -19.17
C GLN A 39 34.14 17.31 -18.21
N THR A 40 35.16 16.45 -18.14
CA THR A 40 35.25 15.35 -17.19
C THR A 40 35.28 15.87 -15.75
N GLU A 41 36.12 16.86 -15.43
CA GLU A 41 36.18 17.46 -14.09
C GLU A 41 34.83 18.06 -13.68
N LYS A 42 34.15 18.76 -14.60
CA LYS A 42 32.82 19.31 -14.36
C LYS A 42 31.78 18.21 -14.16
N ALA A 43 31.81 17.15 -14.97
CA ALA A 43 30.90 16.01 -14.85
C ALA A 43 31.10 15.30 -13.49
N ASP A 44 32.33 14.97 -13.14
CA ASP A 44 32.68 14.32 -11.86
C ASP A 44 32.21 15.14 -10.66
N THR A 45 32.38 16.46 -10.73
CA THR A 45 31.95 17.37 -9.67
C THR A 45 30.42 17.41 -9.55
N ILE A 46 29.69 17.39 -10.67
CA ILE A 46 28.23 17.30 -10.67
C ILE A 46 27.79 15.96 -10.08
N TYR A 47 28.41 14.84 -10.48
CA TYR A 47 28.10 13.51 -9.94
C TYR A 47 28.32 13.45 -8.43
N ARG A 48 29.44 13.97 -7.94
CA ARG A 48 29.71 14.03 -6.49
C ARG A 48 28.71 14.91 -5.75
N ALA A 49 28.37 16.09 -6.28
CA ALA A 49 27.35 16.94 -5.67
C ALA A 49 25.96 16.26 -5.62
N THR A 50 25.59 15.51 -6.66
CA THR A 50 24.36 14.70 -6.68
C THR A 50 24.40 13.61 -5.61
N HIS A 51 25.47 12.81 -5.52
CA HIS A 51 25.59 11.77 -4.50
C HIS A 51 25.54 12.36 -3.08
N ILE A 52 26.15 13.53 -2.85
CA ILE A 52 26.09 14.23 -1.57
C ILE A 52 24.64 14.66 -1.25
N ALA A 53 23.87 15.11 -2.24
CA ALA A 53 22.45 15.44 -2.05
C ALA A 53 21.60 14.19 -1.76
N GLU A 54 21.86 13.06 -2.43
CA GLU A 54 21.20 11.78 -2.17
C GLU A 54 21.50 11.25 -0.75
N MET A 55 22.76 11.40 -0.29
CA MET A 55 23.13 11.12 1.10
C MET A 55 22.37 12.01 2.07
N GLY A 56 22.20 13.31 1.77
CA GLY A 56 21.43 14.22 2.60
C GLY A 56 19.94 13.87 2.67
N ALA A 57 19.34 13.41 1.56
CA ALA A 57 17.95 12.92 1.56
C ALA A 57 17.79 11.65 2.40
N THR A 58 18.77 10.74 2.30
CA THR A 58 18.80 9.51 3.12
C THR A 58 18.99 9.83 4.59
N TYR A 59 19.87 10.77 4.91
CA TYR A 59 20.10 11.26 6.27
C TYR A 59 18.84 11.88 6.87
N ALA A 60 18.21 12.83 6.17
CA ALA A 60 16.96 13.45 6.60
C ALA A 60 15.87 12.39 6.85
N LYS A 61 15.75 11.39 5.98
CA LYS A 61 14.80 10.28 6.18
C LYS A 61 15.06 9.54 7.48
N HIS A 62 16.31 9.14 7.73
CA HIS A 62 16.66 8.44 8.97
C HIS A 62 16.48 9.32 10.20
N SER A 63 16.85 10.60 10.15
CA SER A 63 16.62 11.53 11.27
C SER A 63 15.15 11.69 11.61
N ILE A 64 14.25 11.75 10.61
CA ILE A 64 12.80 11.77 10.86
C ILE A 64 12.32 10.45 11.45
N GLN A 65 12.79 9.32 10.93
CA GLN A 65 12.45 8.00 11.47
C GLN A 65 12.90 7.83 12.92
N ASP A 66 14.11 8.25 13.25
CA ASP A 66 14.65 8.15 14.60
C ASP A 66 13.88 9.11 15.54
N TYR A 67 13.59 10.33 15.08
CA TYR A 67 12.80 11.29 15.85
C TYR A 67 11.39 10.77 16.17
N THR A 68 10.69 10.25 15.14
CA THR A 68 9.32 9.73 15.28
C THR A 68 9.25 8.47 16.15
N LYS A 69 10.31 7.65 16.19
CA LYS A 69 10.42 6.51 17.11
C LYS A 69 10.65 6.92 18.56
N GLU A 70 11.40 7.99 18.78
CA GLU A 70 11.76 8.45 20.13
C GLU A 70 10.70 9.36 20.74
N HIS A 71 9.84 9.97 19.93
CA HIS A 71 8.87 10.98 20.35
C HIS A 71 7.46 10.67 19.80
N GLU A 72 6.58 10.26 20.72
CA GLU A 72 5.13 10.24 20.47
C GLU A 72 4.61 11.67 20.25
N ILE A 73 3.60 11.81 19.39
CA ILE A 73 3.01 13.12 19.05
C ILE A 73 2.30 13.76 20.24
N GLY A 74 1.71 12.93 21.12
CA GLY A 74 0.96 13.40 22.29
C GLY A 74 -0.13 14.42 21.92
N ASP A 75 -0.26 15.46 22.74
CA ASP A 75 -1.24 16.54 22.55
C ASP A 75 -0.78 17.63 21.55
N LEU A 76 0.33 17.43 20.84
CA LEU A 76 0.86 18.45 19.93
C LEU A 76 -0.01 18.57 18.68
N THR A 77 -0.22 19.80 18.23
CA THR A 77 -0.79 20.00 16.90
C THR A 77 0.18 19.49 15.85
N LEU A 78 -0.36 19.16 14.68
CA LEU A 78 0.44 18.66 13.58
C LEU A 78 1.56 19.62 13.17
N GLU A 79 1.24 20.92 13.11
CA GLU A 79 2.20 21.98 12.78
C GLU A 79 3.32 22.08 13.81
N GLU A 80 2.99 21.98 15.11
CA GLU A 80 4.00 21.97 16.19
C GLU A 80 4.91 20.75 16.08
N TYR A 81 4.34 19.56 15.82
CA TYR A 81 5.13 18.34 15.63
C TYR A 81 6.04 18.42 14.41
N THR A 82 5.55 18.95 13.28
CA THR A 82 6.38 19.20 12.09
C THR A 82 7.55 20.12 12.38
N ASN A 83 7.31 21.22 13.11
CA ASN A 83 8.37 22.16 13.47
C ASN A 83 9.41 21.51 14.38
N LEU A 84 9.00 20.65 15.32
CA LEU A 84 9.94 19.91 16.16
C LEU A 84 10.79 18.92 15.35
N ILE A 85 10.19 18.24 14.36
CA ILE A 85 10.95 17.40 13.43
C ILE A 85 11.98 18.25 12.68
N PHE A 86 11.58 19.40 12.14
CA PHE A 86 12.50 20.28 11.41
C PHE A 86 13.63 20.80 12.29
N ASP A 87 13.34 21.19 13.53
CA ASP A 87 14.34 21.66 14.50
C ASP A 87 15.29 20.55 14.95
N SER A 88 14.87 19.28 14.85
CA SER A 88 15.70 18.13 15.21
C SER A 88 16.77 17.80 14.16
N ILE A 89 16.58 18.25 12.92
CA ILE A 89 17.49 17.94 11.80
C ILE A 89 18.49 19.08 11.63
N PRO A 90 19.81 18.82 11.69
CA PRO A 90 20.80 19.86 11.45
C PRO A 90 20.71 20.42 10.02
N ASP A 91 20.69 21.75 9.90
CA ASP A 91 20.66 22.46 8.61
C ASP A 91 21.84 22.12 7.70
N GLU A 92 22.99 21.73 8.28
CA GLU A 92 24.24 21.47 7.58
C GLU A 92 24.96 20.27 8.17
N VAL A 93 25.36 19.33 7.30
CA VAL A 93 26.14 18.15 7.71
C VAL A 93 27.33 17.99 6.77
N GLN A 94 28.52 17.86 7.39
CA GLN A 94 29.76 17.57 6.68
C GLN A 94 29.85 16.07 6.40
N VAL A 95 30.06 15.71 5.14
CA VAL A 95 30.14 14.29 4.71
C VAL A 95 31.53 13.72 4.94
N ASP A 96 32.56 14.55 4.80
CA ASP A 96 33.96 14.13 4.76
C ASP A 96 34.85 15.07 5.58
N PRO A 97 35.40 14.62 6.73
CA PRO A 97 36.30 15.41 7.57
C PRO A 97 37.53 15.95 6.84
N GLU A 98 38.07 15.21 5.86
CA GLU A 98 39.26 15.61 5.10
C GLU A 98 38.94 16.65 4.02
N HIS A 99 37.67 16.76 3.66
CA HIS A 99 37.16 17.68 2.64
C HIS A 99 36.02 18.53 3.23
N PRO A 100 36.31 19.59 4.03
CA PRO A 100 35.31 20.38 4.74
C PRO A 100 34.31 21.12 3.84
N ASN A 101 34.61 21.23 2.56
CA ASN A 101 33.72 21.81 1.56
C ASN A 101 32.74 20.77 0.97
N ARG A 102 32.79 19.51 1.40
CA ARG A 102 31.83 18.45 1.05
C ARG A 102 30.78 18.31 2.12
N LYS A 103 29.60 18.85 1.83
CA LYS A 103 28.49 18.93 2.78
C LYS A 103 27.15 18.93 2.06
N PHE A 104 26.09 18.60 2.77
CA PHE A 104 24.73 18.86 2.32
C PHE A 104 24.03 19.83 3.26
N LEU A 105 23.13 20.62 2.68
CA LEU A 105 22.23 21.51 3.41
C LEU A 105 20.80 20.96 3.32
N ILE A 106 20.08 20.94 4.43
CA ILE A 106 18.69 20.51 4.50
C ILE A 106 17.82 21.75 4.70
N LYS A 107 16.86 21.99 3.81
CA LYS A 107 15.95 23.13 3.92
C LYS A 107 14.50 22.66 3.85
N PRO A 108 13.77 22.62 4.98
CA PRO A 108 12.36 22.27 4.95
C PRO A 108 11.54 23.30 4.15
N LYS A 109 10.53 22.82 3.42
CA LYS A 109 9.52 23.65 2.74
C LYS A 109 8.26 23.70 3.58
N THR A 110 8.18 24.68 4.47
CA THR A 110 7.06 24.89 5.39
C THR A 110 5.71 25.08 4.68
N ASP A 111 5.72 25.63 3.47
CA ASP A 111 4.49 25.96 2.73
C ASP A 111 3.79 24.73 2.11
N ASN A 112 4.43 23.55 2.15
CA ASN A 112 3.98 22.34 1.46
C ASN A 112 3.71 21.16 2.40
N VAL A 113 3.25 21.44 3.62
CA VAL A 113 2.75 20.37 4.51
C VAL A 113 1.31 20.07 4.12
N THR A 114 1.09 18.91 3.49
CA THR A 114 -0.26 18.41 3.20
C THR A 114 -0.62 17.27 4.12
N THR A 115 -1.86 17.27 4.58
CA THR A 115 -2.41 16.28 5.50
C THR A 115 -3.52 15.54 4.78
N ASP A 116 -3.31 14.26 4.51
CA ASP A 116 -4.36 13.32 4.11
C ASP A 116 -4.62 12.39 5.31
N ASP A 117 -5.82 11.85 5.48
CA ASP A 117 -6.27 11.02 6.61
C ASP A 117 -5.17 10.04 7.13
N ASN A 118 -4.42 10.45 8.17
CA ASN A 118 -3.27 9.77 8.84
C ASN A 118 -1.86 9.87 8.23
N THR A 119 -1.65 10.73 7.23
CA THR A 119 -0.33 10.94 6.62
C THR A 119 0.01 12.43 6.52
N MET A 120 1.20 12.79 7.00
CA MET A 120 1.80 14.10 6.76
C MET A 120 2.84 13.97 5.66
N LYS A 121 2.71 14.75 4.60
CA LYS A 121 3.76 14.88 3.59
C LYS A 121 4.57 16.13 3.89
N VAL A 122 5.86 15.96 4.16
CA VAL A 122 6.82 17.06 4.35
C VAL A 122 7.80 17.09 3.19
N GLN A 123 8.09 18.30 2.68
CA GLN A 123 9.04 18.48 1.59
C GLN A 123 10.33 19.13 2.08
N PHE A 124 11.46 18.66 1.56
CA PHE A 124 12.78 19.23 1.82
C PHE A 124 13.51 19.53 0.51
N ASP A 125 14.22 20.66 0.47
CA ASP A 125 15.28 20.89 -0.50
C ASP A 125 16.62 20.47 0.12
N ILE A 126 17.24 19.44 -0.46
CA ILE A 126 18.55 18.94 -0.06
C ILE A 126 19.58 19.46 -1.06
N ILE A 127 20.52 20.27 -0.60
CA ILE A 127 21.54 20.90 -1.45
C ILE A 127 22.89 20.25 -1.18
N GLY A 128 23.34 19.36 -2.08
CA GLY A 128 24.68 18.78 -2.02
C GLY A 128 25.72 19.74 -2.60
N GLN A 129 26.84 19.92 -1.89
CA GLN A 129 27.94 20.80 -2.27
C GLN A 129 29.27 20.01 -2.30
N ASP A 130 29.99 20.07 -3.43
CA ASP A 130 31.34 19.51 -3.59
C ASP A 130 32.35 20.62 -3.93
N GLY A 131 33.00 21.19 -2.90
CA GLY A 131 33.98 22.26 -3.05
C GLY A 131 33.35 23.66 -2.91
N ASP A 132 33.78 24.61 -3.73
CA ASP A 132 33.24 25.99 -3.67
C ASP A 132 31.75 26.02 -4.05
N HIS A 133 31.00 27.01 -3.52
CA HIS A 133 29.53 27.18 -3.66
C HIS A 133 28.98 27.20 -5.11
N ARG A 134 29.83 27.11 -6.13
CA ARG A 134 29.43 27.04 -7.55
C ARG A 134 28.98 25.63 -7.96
N ASN A 135 29.33 24.61 -7.19
CA ASN A 135 29.10 23.22 -7.50
C ASN A 135 28.04 22.62 -6.56
N THR A 136 26.82 23.10 -6.70
CA THR A 136 25.68 22.64 -5.90
C THR A 136 24.66 21.90 -6.73
N LYS A 137 24.05 20.87 -6.16
CA LYS A 137 22.86 20.22 -6.70
C LYS A 137 21.76 20.17 -5.65
N THR A 138 20.58 20.65 -6.03
CA THR A 138 19.38 20.62 -5.20
C THR A 138 18.53 19.43 -5.62
N LEU A 139 18.15 18.62 -4.65
CA LEU A 139 17.17 17.55 -4.76
C LEU A 139 15.97 17.93 -3.89
N THR A 140 14.77 17.94 -4.47
CA THR A 140 13.55 18.09 -3.67
C THR A 140 13.03 16.69 -3.36
N THR A 141 12.85 16.39 -2.07
CA THR A 141 12.31 15.11 -1.62
C THR A 141 11.03 15.35 -0.82
N THR A 142 10.03 14.51 -1.06
CA THR A 142 8.80 14.46 -0.26
C THR A 142 8.90 13.22 0.62
N MET A 143 8.78 13.42 1.93
CA MET A 143 8.73 12.34 2.91
C MET A 143 7.33 12.26 3.48
N GLU A 144 6.76 11.07 3.45
CA GLU A 144 5.46 10.76 4.04
C GLU A 144 5.68 10.19 5.43
N ILE A 145 5.21 10.91 6.46
CA ILE A 145 5.22 10.48 7.84
C ILE A 145 3.85 9.88 8.13
N ARG A 146 3.83 8.56 8.39
CA ARG A 146 2.64 7.78 8.75
C ARG A 146 2.61 7.54 10.25
N GLY A 147 1.43 7.36 10.82
CA GLY A 147 1.27 7.11 12.26
C GLY A 147 1.05 8.38 13.08
N LEU A 148 0.56 9.45 12.44
CA LEU A 148 0.02 10.59 13.16
C LEU A 148 -1.40 10.25 13.59
N ILE A 149 -1.49 9.42 14.63
CA ILE A 149 -2.74 8.93 15.20
C ILE A 149 -3.53 10.15 15.69
N PRO A 150 -4.70 10.48 15.11
CA PRO A 150 -5.74 11.10 15.91
C PRO A 150 -6.13 10.05 16.94
N ASP A 151 -5.85 10.36 18.20
CA ASP A 151 -6.34 9.73 19.42
C ASP A 151 -7.30 8.53 19.19
N ASP A 152 -6.74 7.32 19.29
CA ASP A 152 -7.41 6.09 19.72
C ASP A 152 -8.74 5.71 19.04
N SER A 153 -8.83 5.67 17.70
CA SER A 153 -9.97 5.01 17.03
C SER A 153 -9.72 4.64 15.53
N SER A 154 -9.41 3.36 15.30
CA SER A 154 -9.40 2.58 14.04
C SER A 154 -8.38 2.83 12.91
N ASP A 155 -7.74 1.72 12.54
CA ASP A 155 -7.36 1.37 11.18
C ASP A 155 -8.53 1.68 10.24
N GLY A 156 -8.39 2.66 9.32
CA GLY A 156 -9.37 3.33 8.41
C GLY A 156 -10.64 2.60 7.94
N LEU A 157 -11.35 1.98 8.89
CA LEU A 157 -12.56 1.20 8.78
C LEU A 157 -13.64 1.81 9.68
N GLU A 158 -13.31 2.77 10.57
CA GLU A 158 -14.35 3.56 11.23
C GLU A 158 -15.19 4.31 10.21
N GLY A 159 -16.49 4.24 10.43
CA GLY A 159 -17.50 4.75 9.50
C GLY A 159 -17.84 3.79 8.35
N LEU A 160 -17.06 2.74 8.07
CA LEU A 160 -17.47 1.71 7.09
C LEU A 160 -18.59 0.83 7.64
N PHE A 161 -18.57 0.55 8.94
CA PHE A 161 -19.58 -0.25 9.61
C PHE A 161 -20.49 0.65 10.46
N PRO A 162 -21.80 0.39 10.46
CA PRO A 162 -22.74 1.28 11.12
C PRO A 162 -22.63 1.12 12.64
N ASP A 163 -22.60 2.23 13.36
CA ASP A 163 -22.72 2.24 14.81
C ASP A 163 -24.06 2.81 15.26
N LEU A 164 -24.47 2.44 16.48
CA LEU A 164 -25.80 2.79 17.00
C LEU A 164 -26.01 4.31 17.18
N GLY A 165 -24.94 5.10 17.20
CA GLY A 165 -25.00 6.56 17.31
C GLY A 165 -25.31 7.30 16.01
N ASP A 166 -25.22 6.63 14.86
CA ASP A 166 -25.13 7.31 13.56
C ASP A 166 -26.48 7.51 12.86
N PHE A 167 -27.51 6.76 13.25
CA PHE A 167 -28.77 6.66 12.52
C PHE A 167 -30.00 6.61 13.45
N ASP A 168 -31.16 6.97 12.91
CA ASP A 168 -32.45 6.71 13.54
C ASP A 168 -32.83 5.23 13.34
N TRP A 169 -32.61 4.42 14.39
CA TRP A 169 -32.82 2.97 14.34
C TRP A 169 -34.26 2.55 14.66
N GLU A 170 -34.84 1.67 13.83
CA GLU A 170 -36.00 0.86 14.21
C GLU A 170 -35.49 -0.33 15.03
N GLU A 171 -35.61 -0.23 16.35
CA GLU A 171 -35.31 -1.36 17.23
C GLU A 171 -36.40 -2.43 17.10
N VAL A 172 -35.99 -3.65 16.80
CA VAL A 172 -36.87 -4.82 16.74
C VAL A 172 -36.38 -5.91 17.68
N ASN A 173 -37.32 -6.49 18.42
CA ASN A 173 -37.06 -7.67 19.25
C ASN A 173 -37.24 -8.97 18.46
N GLU A 174 -38.12 -8.96 17.46
CA GLU A 174 -38.36 -10.09 16.57
C GLU A 174 -38.51 -9.57 15.13
N LEU A 175 -38.01 -10.34 14.18
CA LEU A 175 -38.14 -9.98 12.77
C LEU A 175 -39.51 -10.44 12.26
N ASP A 176 -40.37 -9.47 11.93
CA ASP A 176 -41.71 -9.75 11.40
C ASP A 176 -41.67 -10.33 9.98
N LYS A 177 -42.61 -11.24 9.73
CA LYS A 177 -42.64 -12.13 8.57
C LYS A 177 -42.92 -11.36 7.29
N ASN A 178 -42.06 -11.51 6.28
CA ASN A 178 -42.17 -10.82 4.99
C ASN A 178 -42.26 -9.28 5.11
N LYS A 179 -41.73 -8.71 6.19
CA LYS A 179 -41.67 -7.26 6.37
C LYS A 179 -40.45 -6.71 5.64
N GLU A 180 -40.67 -5.66 4.88
CA GLU A 180 -39.63 -4.79 4.34
C GLU A 180 -39.44 -3.64 5.33
N TYR A 181 -38.23 -3.53 5.87
CA TYR A 181 -37.84 -2.44 6.77
C TYR A 181 -37.29 -1.31 5.91
N ASN A 182 -38.05 -0.21 5.84
CA ASN A 182 -37.71 0.94 5.00
C ASN A 182 -36.65 1.87 5.64
N SER A 183 -36.22 1.57 6.86
CA SER A 183 -35.26 2.34 7.66
C SER A 183 -34.08 1.49 8.10
N HIS A 184 -33.21 2.07 8.94
CA HIS A 184 -32.12 1.37 9.62
C HIS A 184 -32.70 0.43 10.68
N LEU A 185 -32.19 -0.79 10.75
CA LEU A 185 -32.70 -1.85 11.60
C LEU A 185 -31.72 -2.19 12.72
N TRP A 186 -32.18 -2.15 13.96
CA TRP A 186 -31.42 -2.63 15.11
C TRP A 186 -32.10 -3.87 15.70
N VAL A 187 -31.42 -5.02 15.62
CA VAL A 187 -31.86 -6.27 16.22
C VAL A 187 -31.21 -6.39 17.60
N SER A 188 -31.97 -6.09 18.65
CA SER A 188 -31.46 -6.06 20.04
C SER A 188 -31.63 -7.39 20.79
N GLN A 189 -32.43 -8.32 20.26
CA GLN A 189 -32.68 -9.65 20.82
C GLN A 189 -32.37 -10.76 19.80
N GLU A 190 -32.11 -11.96 20.31
CA GLU A 190 -31.97 -13.17 19.49
C GLU A 190 -33.22 -13.35 18.62
N THR A 191 -33.03 -13.58 17.33
CA THR A 191 -34.16 -13.64 16.40
C THR A 191 -33.99 -14.78 15.41
N THR A 192 -35.10 -15.38 14.98
CA THR A 192 -35.08 -16.53 14.08
C THR A 192 -35.86 -16.27 12.81
N ILE A 193 -35.20 -16.38 11.65
CA ILE A 193 -35.82 -16.24 10.32
C ILE A 193 -36.37 -17.58 9.84
N LYS A 194 -37.70 -17.74 9.82
CA LYS A 194 -38.37 -19.03 9.50
C LYS A 194 -39.07 -19.00 8.13
N ASN A 195 -38.50 -19.65 7.12
CA ASN A 195 -39.05 -19.72 5.75
C ASN A 195 -39.34 -18.35 5.10
N GLU A 196 -38.57 -17.32 5.44
CA GLU A 196 -38.91 -15.93 5.12
C GLU A 196 -37.74 -15.14 4.55
N LYS A 197 -38.06 -14.18 3.68
CA LYS A 197 -37.10 -13.20 3.18
C LYS A 197 -37.34 -11.89 3.89
N ILE A 198 -36.30 -11.38 4.52
CA ILE A 198 -36.29 -10.08 5.17
C ILE A 198 -35.47 -9.13 4.30
N THR A 199 -36.01 -7.94 4.07
CA THR A 199 -35.30 -6.89 3.34
C THR A 199 -35.22 -5.66 4.24
N VAL A 200 -34.00 -5.14 4.39
CA VAL A 200 -33.68 -3.91 5.12
C VAL A 200 -33.12 -2.93 4.10
N ASN A 201 -33.87 -1.87 3.81
CA ASN A 201 -33.47 -0.87 2.82
C ASN A 201 -32.37 0.07 3.34
N GLY A 202 -32.13 0.10 4.65
CA GLY A 202 -31.06 0.87 5.30
C GLY A 202 -29.88 0.01 5.78
N HIS A 203 -29.27 0.48 6.88
CA HIS A 203 -28.21 -0.23 7.61
C HIS A 203 -28.80 -1.25 8.59
N CYS A 204 -28.02 -2.25 8.98
CA CYS A 204 -28.44 -3.23 9.97
C CYS A 204 -27.36 -3.43 11.04
N VAL A 205 -27.74 -3.31 12.31
CA VAL A 205 -26.91 -3.73 13.45
C VAL A 205 -27.65 -4.83 14.18
N ALA A 206 -27.01 -6.00 14.32
CA ALA A 206 -27.52 -7.10 15.11
C ALA A 206 -26.60 -7.34 16.31
N ASN A 207 -27.05 -6.92 17.48
CA ASN A 207 -26.29 -7.12 18.72
C ASN A 207 -26.37 -8.57 19.23
N LYS A 208 -27.39 -9.29 18.77
CA LYS A 208 -27.68 -10.69 19.11
C LYS A 208 -27.65 -11.56 17.87
N GLU A 209 -27.44 -12.85 18.11
CA GLU A 209 -27.32 -13.84 17.05
C GLU A 209 -28.63 -13.93 16.22
N ILE A 210 -28.47 -13.99 14.90
CA ILE A 210 -29.58 -14.23 13.97
C ILE A 210 -29.57 -15.70 13.56
N TYR A 211 -30.65 -16.40 13.90
CA TYR A 211 -30.87 -17.79 13.56
C TYR A 211 -31.68 -17.96 12.27
N SER A 212 -31.58 -19.13 11.65
CA SER A 212 -32.55 -19.57 10.64
C SER A 212 -33.11 -20.95 10.97
N SER A 213 -34.27 -21.03 11.62
CA SER A 213 -34.89 -22.33 11.84
C SER A 213 -35.65 -22.76 10.59
N ASN A 214 -35.12 -23.78 9.94
CA ASN A 214 -35.59 -24.17 8.63
C ASN A 214 -35.64 -25.69 8.49
N GLY A 215 -36.80 -26.19 8.06
CA GLY A 215 -36.93 -27.54 7.49
C GLY A 215 -36.20 -27.65 6.16
N SER A 216 -35.97 -28.87 5.67
CA SER A 216 -35.37 -29.11 4.35
C SER A 216 -36.11 -28.34 3.22
N GLY A 217 -35.42 -27.41 2.53
CA GLY A 217 -35.93 -26.73 1.33
C GLY A 217 -36.51 -25.31 1.51
N SER A 218 -36.35 -24.72 2.68
CA SER A 218 -36.74 -23.35 3.02
C SER A 218 -35.84 -22.25 2.39
N ASN A 219 -36.45 -21.17 1.91
CA ASN A 219 -35.76 -20.00 1.33
C ASN A 219 -35.58 -18.85 2.35
N SER A 220 -35.19 -19.14 3.60
CA SER A 220 -34.91 -18.01 4.52
C SER A 220 -33.78 -17.16 3.97
N GLY A 221 -33.83 -15.87 4.20
CA GLY A 221 -32.72 -15.00 3.91
C GLY A 221 -32.93 -13.60 4.44
N ILE A 222 -31.82 -12.90 4.58
CA ILE A 222 -31.79 -11.50 4.94
C ILE A 222 -31.03 -10.75 3.85
N THR A 223 -31.61 -9.64 3.39
CA THR A 223 -31.02 -8.73 2.41
C THR A 223 -30.97 -7.36 3.03
N ILE A 224 -29.78 -6.81 3.18
CA ILE A 224 -29.52 -5.50 3.77
C ILE A 224 -28.92 -4.64 2.66
N CYS A 225 -29.55 -3.52 2.30
CA CYS A 225 -29.10 -2.69 1.20
C CYS A 225 -27.90 -1.80 1.57
N GLY A 226 -27.76 -1.43 2.85
CA GLY A 226 -26.62 -0.68 3.35
C GLY A 226 -25.52 -1.55 3.96
N ASN A 227 -24.75 -0.94 4.86
CA ASN A 227 -23.76 -1.61 5.70
C ASN A 227 -24.43 -2.48 6.79
N ALA A 228 -23.76 -3.55 7.20
CA ALA A 228 -24.22 -4.48 8.23
C ALA A 228 -23.14 -4.76 9.30
N LYS A 229 -23.55 -4.84 10.57
CA LYS A 229 -22.70 -5.23 11.70
C LYS A 229 -23.40 -6.33 12.51
N PHE A 230 -22.74 -7.47 12.66
CA PHE A 230 -23.23 -8.62 13.43
C PHE A 230 -22.29 -8.85 14.61
N VAL A 231 -22.75 -8.48 15.81
CA VAL A 231 -21.94 -8.55 17.04
C VAL A 231 -21.80 -10.00 17.49
N GLU A 232 -22.92 -10.71 17.64
CA GLU A 232 -22.96 -12.13 18.04
C GLU A 232 -23.13 -13.08 16.83
N GLY A 233 -22.91 -12.57 15.61
CA GLY A 233 -22.84 -13.38 14.40
C GLY A 233 -24.18 -13.84 13.82
N ILE A 234 -24.10 -14.86 12.96
CA ILE A 234 -25.22 -15.50 12.25
C ILE A 234 -25.03 -17.01 12.31
N SER A 235 -26.07 -17.76 12.69
CA SER A 235 -26.04 -19.21 12.87
C SER A 235 -27.37 -19.88 12.52
N GLY A 236 -27.45 -21.22 12.50
CA GLY A 236 -28.65 -21.92 12.02
C GLY A 236 -29.64 -22.34 13.09
N ASP A 237 -29.20 -22.60 14.32
CA ASP A 237 -30.10 -22.82 15.44
C ASP A 237 -29.47 -22.41 16.78
N GLU A 238 -30.33 -22.21 17.77
CA GLU A 238 -29.95 -21.90 19.17
C GLU A 238 -29.03 -22.98 19.78
N SER A 239 -29.00 -24.19 19.20
CA SER A 239 -28.12 -25.27 19.67
C SER A 239 -26.71 -25.19 19.10
N GLY A 240 -26.46 -24.27 18.15
CA GLY A 240 -25.19 -24.12 17.43
C GLY A 240 -24.81 -25.32 16.57
N SER A 241 -25.71 -26.31 16.41
CA SER A 241 -25.40 -27.59 15.76
C SER A 241 -25.72 -27.58 14.27
N ASN A 242 -26.52 -26.61 13.83
CA ASN A 242 -26.79 -26.36 12.44
C ASN A 242 -26.35 -24.94 12.10
N GLY A 243 -25.56 -24.75 11.05
CA GLY A 243 -25.24 -23.41 10.53
C GLY A 243 -26.42 -22.80 9.78
N PHE A 244 -26.38 -21.48 9.58
CA PHE A 244 -27.44 -20.70 8.91
C PHE A 244 -27.76 -21.28 7.53
N LYS A 245 -29.06 -21.47 7.31
CA LYS A 245 -29.66 -22.24 6.21
C LYS A 245 -30.31 -21.34 5.16
N GLY A 246 -29.94 -20.07 5.14
CA GLY A 246 -30.51 -19.07 4.24
C GLY A 246 -29.47 -18.29 3.43
N LYS A 247 -29.95 -17.38 2.60
CA LYS A 247 -29.12 -16.42 1.87
C LYS A 247 -28.89 -15.16 2.72
N VAL A 248 -27.65 -14.69 2.81
CA VAL A 248 -27.32 -13.42 3.45
C VAL A 248 -26.74 -12.50 2.38
N VAL A 249 -27.38 -11.34 2.18
CA VAL A 249 -26.92 -10.34 1.21
C VAL A 249 -26.74 -9.02 1.93
N VAL A 250 -25.56 -8.42 1.80
CA VAL A 250 -25.23 -7.09 2.29
C VAL A 250 -24.81 -6.24 1.09
N GLY A 251 -25.47 -5.11 0.88
CA GLY A 251 -25.27 -4.27 -0.31
C GLY A 251 -23.91 -3.58 -0.30
N ASN A 252 -23.44 -3.19 0.88
CA ASN A 252 -22.17 -2.49 1.08
C ASN A 252 -21.24 -3.33 1.98
N HIS A 253 -20.77 -2.78 3.10
CA HIS A 253 -19.78 -3.40 3.98
C HIS A 253 -20.43 -4.30 5.04
N ALA A 254 -19.78 -5.41 5.38
CA ALA A 254 -20.25 -6.35 6.40
C ALA A 254 -19.18 -6.62 7.47
N LEU A 255 -19.49 -6.39 8.74
CA LEU A 255 -18.63 -6.72 9.88
C LEU A 255 -19.24 -7.85 10.70
N PHE A 256 -18.45 -8.88 10.96
CA PHE A 256 -18.76 -9.97 11.87
C PHE A 256 -17.76 -9.94 13.03
N GLN A 257 -18.23 -9.49 14.21
CA GLN A 257 -17.37 -9.45 15.40
C GLN A 257 -17.22 -10.83 16.04
N ASP A 258 -18.28 -11.64 15.97
CA ASP A 258 -18.25 -13.05 16.33
C ASP A 258 -18.26 -13.95 15.07
N LYS A 259 -18.58 -15.24 15.21
CA LYS A 259 -18.50 -16.23 14.15
C LYS A 259 -19.61 -16.05 13.11
N LEU A 260 -19.22 -16.09 11.82
CA LEU A 260 -20.15 -16.36 10.73
C LEU A 260 -20.27 -17.87 10.53
N TYR A 261 -21.40 -18.47 10.91
CA TYR A 261 -21.61 -19.92 10.79
C TYR A 261 -22.76 -20.25 9.86
N MET A 262 -22.43 -20.75 8.67
CA MET A 262 -23.42 -21.07 7.65
C MET A 262 -23.18 -22.47 7.09
N HIS A 263 -24.18 -23.36 7.19
CA HIS A 263 -24.00 -24.78 6.86
C HIS A 263 -25.10 -25.30 5.94
N GLN A 264 -24.76 -26.33 5.17
CA GLN A 264 -25.61 -26.81 4.10
C GLN A 264 -26.92 -27.44 4.60
N GLY A 265 -27.96 -27.11 3.85
CA GLY A 265 -29.17 -27.89 3.57
C GLY A 265 -29.50 -27.55 2.10
N GLY A 266 -30.05 -28.46 1.32
CA GLY A 266 -30.14 -28.27 -0.14
C GLY A 266 -30.73 -26.92 -0.59
N GLY A 267 -30.07 -26.26 -1.55
CA GLY A 267 -30.58 -25.15 -2.38
C GLY A 267 -30.10 -23.74 -2.03
N GLY A 268 -29.34 -23.09 -2.93
CA GLY A 268 -29.19 -21.62 -3.09
C GLY A 268 -28.91 -20.79 -1.83
N ARG A 269 -27.84 -21.10 -1.10
CA ARG A 269 -27.44 -20.42 0.13
C ARG A 269 -26.08 -19.83 -0.11
N ASP A 270 -26.04 -18.52 -0.14
CA ASP A 270 -24.87 -17.75 -0.52
C ASP A 270 -24.73 -16.64 0.51
N PHE A 271 -23.50 -16.34 0.90
CA PHE A 271 -23.16 -15.06 1.49
C PHE A 271 -22.65 -14.15 0.37
N ILE A 272 -23.24 -12.96 0.25
CA ILE A 272 -22.84 -11.96 -0.75
C ILE A 272 -22.72 -10.61 -0.04
N SER A 273 -21.56 -9.99 -0.15
CA SER A 273 -21.30 -8.62 0.30
C SER A 273 -20.84 -7.78 -0.89
N GLY A 274 -21.42 -6.61 -1.12
CA GLY A 274 -21.04 -5.73 -2.23
C GLY A 274 -19.77 -4.90 -1.96
N GLY A 275 -19.42 -4.68 -0.69
CA GLY A 275 -18.23 -3.95 -0.26
C GLY A 275 -17.26 -4.83 0.53
N THR A 276 -16.46 -4.19 1.39
CA THR A 276 -15.52 -4.86 2.30
C THR A 276 -16.24 -5.75 3.30
N THR A 277 -15.71 -6.95 3.52
CA THR A 277 -16.19 -7.85 4.58
C THR A 277 -15.08 -8.10 5.59
N GLU A 278 -15.36 -7.86 6.86
CA GLU A 278 -14.43 -8.13 7.96
C GLU A 278 -14.98 -9.24 8.86
N LEU A 279 -14.14 -10.26 9.08
CA LEU A 279 -14.43 -11.41 9.92
C LEU A 279 -13.43 -11.43 11.10
N GLN A 280 -13.91 -11.08 12.30
CA GLN A 280 -13.05 -10.94 13.46
C GLN A 280 -12.89 -12.24 14.26
N ASN A 281 -13.88 -13.15 14.26
CA ASN A 281 -13.85 -14.34 15.11
C ASN A 281 -14.11 -15.67 14.38
N GLY A 282 -13.53 -15.82 13.19
CA GLY A 282 -13.67 -17.04 12.41
C GLY A 282 -14.93 -17.08 11.53
N ALA A 283 -14.90 -17.98 10.56
CA ALA A 283 -16.06 -18.27 9.73
C ALA A 283 -16.07 -19.76 9.38
N ASP A 284 -17.24 -20.36 9.36
CA ASP A 284 -17.40 -21.72 8.86
C ASP A 284 -18.54 -21.68 7.86
N ILE A 285 -18.11 -21.51 6.62
CA ILE A 285 -18.93 -21.48 5.41
C ILE A 285 -18.85 -22.91 4.86
N GLY A 286 -19.88 -23.68 5.18
CA GLY A 286 -20.15 -24.97 4.60
C GLY A 286 -20.37 -24.86 3.09
N ASN A 287 -21.07 -25.82 2.48
CA ASN A 287 -21.07 -25.98 1.02
C ASN A 287 -21.91 -24.90 0.27
N MET A 288 -21.45 -23.66 0.31
CA MET A 288 -22.12 -22.42 -0.06
C MET A 288 -21.13 -21.45 -0.71
N SER A 289 -21.58 -20.58 -1.60
CA SER A 289 -20.68 -19.55 -2.15
C SER A 289 -20.51 -18.41 -1.15
N PHE A 290 -19.30 -17.86 -1.12
CA PHE A 290 -18.93 -16.69 -0.34
C PHE A 290 -18.35 -15.65 -1.29
N THR A 291 -19.04 -14.53 -1.49
CA THR A 291 -18.63 -13.50 -2.45
C THR A 291 -18.50 -12.15 -1.77
N VAL A 292 -17.35 -11.48 -1.98
CA VAL A 292 -17.03 -10.17 -1.43
C VAL A 292 -16.64 -9.23 -2.57
N GLY A 293 -17.36 -8.11 -2.70
CA GLY A 293 -17.23 -7.17 -3.82
C GLY A 293 -16.04 -6.22 -3.73
N GLN A 294 -15.42 -6.08 -2.55
CA GLN A 294 -14.15 -5.36 -2.35
C GLN A 294 -13.21 -6.26 -1.53
N ASP A 295 -12.69 -5.78 -0.40
CA ASP A 295 -11.66 -6.47 0.36
C ASP A 295 -12.27 -7.47 1.36
N LEU A 296 -11.59 -8.59 1.56
CA LEU A 296 -11.87 -9.53 2.65
C LEU A 296 -10.80 -9.36 3.72
N ILE A 297 -11.22 -8.95 4.92
CA ILE A 297 -10.36 -8.81 6.08
C ILE A 297 -10.66 -9.95 7.06
N ILE A 298 -9.64 -10.72 7.44
CA ILE A 298 -9.77 -11.80 8.43
C ILE A 298 -8.78 -11.58 9.58
N HIS A 299 -9.22 -11.85 10.80
CA HIS A 299 -8.36 -11.72 11.99
C HIS A 299 -7.90 -13.11 12.46
N ALA A 300 -6.60 -13.37 12.40
CA ALA A 300 -5.98 -14.58 12.92
C ALA A 300 -5.92 -14.61 14.46
N GLY A 301 -5.42 -15.73 15.01
CA GLY A 301 -5.28 -15.95 16.45
C GLY A 301 -6.50 -16.63 17.12
N ASN A 302 -6.34 -16.96 18.41
CA ASN A 302 -7.39 -17.54 19.29
C ASN A 302 -8.05 -18.86 18.80
N ASN A 303 -7.35 -19.72 18.05
CA ASN A 303 -7.91 -20.93 17.45
C ASN A 303 -9.12 -20.65 16.52
N ARG A 304 -9.14 -19.47 15.91
CA ARG A 304 -10.14 -19.13 14.88
C ARG A 304 -9.83 -19.92 13.63
N LYS A 305 -10.87 -20.51 13.04
CA LYS A 305 -10.77 -21.21 11.75
C LYS A 305 -11.71 -20.53 10.77
N TYR A 306 -11.23 -20.33 9.55
CA TYR A 306 -11.95 -19.79 8.41
C TYR A 306 -12.09 -20.92 7.39
N SER A 307 -13.21 -21.64 7.44
CA SER A 307 -13.48 -22.73 6.50
C SER A 307 -14.39 -22.25 5.37
N PHE A 308 -13.94 -22.42 4.14
CA PHE A 308 -14.67 -22.14 2.90
C PHE A 308 -14.72 -23.44 2.09
N SER A 309 -15.73 -24.27 2.35
CA SER A 309 -15.79 -25.59 1.71
C SER A 309 -16.11 -25.54 0.20
N LYS A 310 -16.62 -24.40 -0.28
CA LYS A 310 -16.57 -24.00 -1.70
C LYS A 310 -15.61 -22.83 -1.87
N GLU A 311 -15.27 -22.55 -3.12
CA GLU A 311 -14.49 -21.36 -3.48
C GLU A 311 -15.15 -20.09 -2.92
N ALA A 312 -14.35 -19.26 -2.25
CA ALA A 312 -14.67 -17.90 -1.87
C ALA A 312 -14.12 -16.95 -2.94
N ASP A 313 -14.92 -15.99 -3.40
CA ASP A 313 -14.54 -15.03 -4.44
C ASP A 313 -14.45 -13.62 -3.83
N VAL A 314 -13.24 -13.06 -3.82
CA VAL A 314 -12.93 -11.71 -3.31
C VAL A 314 -12.47 -10.86 -4.48
N GLN A 315 -13.21 -9.79 -4.81
CA GLN A 315 -12.89 -8.96 -5.96
C GLN A 315 -11.72 -7.97 -5.68
N GLY A 316 -11.54 -7.56 -4.43
CA GLY A 316 -10.44 -6.70 -3.97
C GLY A 316 -9.33 -7.50 -3.30
N ASP A 317 -8.78 -6.93 -2.22
CA ASP A 317 -7.65 -7.49 -1.49
C ASP A 317 -8.09 -8.54 -0.46
N LEU A 318 -7.21 -9.50 -0.18
CA LEU A 318 -7.31 -10.36 1.01
C LEU A 318 -6.32 -9.86 2.06
N ILE A 319 -6.83 -9.40 3.20
CA ILE A 319 -6.02 -8.86 4.30
C ILE A 319 -6.15 -9.78 5.51
N ILE A 320 -5.04 -10.40 5.91
CA ILE A 320 -4.97 -11.28 7.08
C ILE A 320 -4.28 -10.52 8.21
N LYS A 321 -5.05 -10.15 9.24
CA LYS A 321 -4.56 -9.41 10.40
C LYS A 321 -4.15 -10.31 11.55
N ASN A 322 -3.24 -9.83 12.39
CA ASN A 322 -2.85 -10.43 13.67
C ASN A 322 -2.29 -11.87 13.57
N VAL A 323 -1.59 -12.20 12.49
CA VAL A 323 -1.00 -13.53 12.30
C VAL A 323 0.16 -13.74 13.27
N GLU A 324 0.16 -14.81 14.04
CA GLU A 324 1.33 -15.12 14.87
C GLU A 324 2.53 -15.47 13.97
N PRO A 325 3.77 -15.05 14.28
CA PRO A 325 4.94 -15.28 13.39
C PRO A 325 5.21 -16.73 13.00
N ASN A 326 4.65 -17.71 13.71
CA ASN A 326 4.81 -19.14 13.46
C ASN A 326 3.47 -19.85 13.18
N GLU A 327 2.39 -19.12 12.95
CA GLU A 327 1.09 -19.69 12.62
C GLU A 327 1.09 -20.22 11.18
N ASP A 328 0.66 -21.47 11.02
CA ASP A 328 0.45 -22.05 9.70
C ASP A 328 -0.87 -21.51 9.14
N LEU A 329 -0.81 -20.75 8.04
CA LEU A 329 -2.01 -20.20 7.42
C LEU A 329 -2.96 -21.28 6.90
N SER A 330 -2.49 -22.51 6.68
CA SER A 330 -3.36 -23.64 6.33
C SER A 330 -4.19 -24.17 7.51
N ASP A 331 -3.75 -23.92 8.75
CA ASP A 331 -4.57 -24.17 9.94
C ASP A 331 -5.64 -23.07 10.11
N LEU A 332 -5.32 -21.85 9.68
CA LEU A 332 -6.20 -20.68 9.74
C LEU A 332 -7.30 -20.74 8.67
N ILE A 333 -6.95 -21.01 7.41
CA ILE A 333 -7.84 -21.00 6.26
C ILE A 333 -7.94 -22.40 5.67
N ASP A 334 -9.14 -22.96 5.68
CA ASP A 334 -9.44 -24.28 5.11
C ASP A 334 -10.42 -24.12 3.94
N GLY A 335 -9.90 -24.11 2.72
CA GLY A 335 -10.68 -23.88 1.52
C GLY A 335 -9.88 -23.19 0.43
N LYS A 336 -10.57 -22.81 -0.66
CA LYS A 336 -9.99 -22.05 -1.76
C LYS A 336 -10.57 -20.63 -1.76
N ILE A 337 -9.71 -19.63 -1.86
CA ILE A 337 -10.09 -18.22 -1.99
C ILE A 337 -9.50 -17.68 -3.30
N ASN A 338 -10.36 -17.25 -4.22
CA ASN A 338 -9.99 -16.52 -5.42
C ASN A 338 -9.93 -15.02 -5.06
N VAL A 339 -8.77 -14.39 -5.22
CA VAL A 339 -8.55 -12.97 -4.86
C VAL A 339 -8.25 -12.18 -6.14
N GLY A 340 -8.97 -11.08 -6.35
CA GLY A 340 -8.80 -10.20 -7.52
C GLY A 340 -7.69 -9.15 -7.35
N GLY A 341 -7.42 -8.74 -6.11
CA GLY A 341 -6.38 -7.79 -5.72
C GLY A 341 -5.17 -8.46 -5.05
N ASP A 342 -4.58 -7.77 -4.08
CA ASP A 342 -3.38 -8.21 -3.38
C ASP A 342 -3.71 -9.08 -2.16
N VAL A 343 -2.76 -9.92 -1.76
CA VAL A 343 -2.80 -10.61 -0.46
C VAL A 343 -1.83 -9.94 0.50
N LYS A 344 -2.37 -9.38 1.59
CA LYS A 344 -1.62 -8.65 2.61
C LYS A 344 -1.68 -9.39 3.93
N ILE A 345 -0.54 -9.52 4.60
CA ILE A 345 -0.44 -10.18 5.89
C ILE A 345 0.15 -9.20 6.90
N GLN A 346 -0.56 -9.00 8.00
CA GLN A 346 -0.10 -8.25 9.16
C GLN A 346 0.22 -9.23 10.28
N LEU A 347 1.49 -9.28 10.65
CA LEU A 347 1.91 -10.07 11.81
C LEU A 347 1.40 -9.40 13.09
N LYS A 348 1.18 -10.20 14.12
CA LYS A 348 0.86 -9.70 15.46
C LYS A 348 1.97 -8.77 15.95
N ASN A 349 1.59 -7.64 16.53
CA ASN A 349 2.46 -6.54 16.95
C ASN A 349 3.11 -5.74 15.79
N GLN A 350 2.58 -5.83 14.57
CA GLN A 350 2.88 -4.87 13.50
C GLN A 350 1.66 -4.00 13.23
N ASP A 351 1.82 -2.69 13.14
CA ASP A 351 0.69 -1.77 12.92
C ASP A 351 0.19 -1.74 11.48
N THR A 352 1.01 -2.22 10.53
CA THR A 352 0.67 -2.21 9.10
C THR A 352 0.80 -3.58 8.47
N PRO A 353 -0.19 -4.04 7.68
CA PRO A 353 -0.04 -5.20 6.82
C PRO A 353 1.12 -5.00 5.84
N THR A 354 1.97 -6.02 5.71
CA THR A 354 3.04 -6.02 4.71
C THR A 354 2.55 -6.75 3.47
N GLU A 355 2.75 -6.18 2.29
CA GLU A 355 2.59 -6.91 1.03
C GLU A 355 3.61 -8.06 1.00
N GLN A 356 3.10 -9.29 1.00
CA GLN A 356 3.94 -10.46 0.89
C GLN A 356 3.99 -10.89 -0.56
N ASN A 357 5.20 -11.05 -1.09
CA ASN A 357 5.41 -11.62 -2.40
C ASN A 357 5.10 -13.13 -2.29
N LEU A 358 3.92 -13.54 -2.73
CA LEU A 358 3.30 -14.85 -2.48
C LEU A 358 4.12 -16.08 -2.95
N SER A 359 5.24 -15.90 -3.65
CA SER A 359 6.15 -16.98 -4.07
C SER A 359 6.69 -17.86 -2.93
N ALA A 360 6.54 -17.46 -1.66
CA ALA A 360 6.98 -18.22 -0.49
C ALA A 360 5.88 -19.05 0.21
N PHE A 361 4.61 -18.93 -0.18
CA PHE A 361 3.50 -19.68 0.43
C PHE A 361 2.94 -20.72 -0.53
N ASN A 362 2.93 -21.99 -0.12
CA ASN A 362 2.09 -23.02 -0.74
C ASN A 362 0.63 -22.83 -0.29
N LEU A 363 0.06 -21.69 -0.65
CA LEU A 363 -1.38 -21.56 -0.70
C LEU A 363 -1.74 -22.10 -2.09
N ASP A 364 -2.60 -23.12 -2.17
CA ASP A 364 -3.08 -23.68 -3.44
C ASP A 364 -4.04 -22.65 -4.07
N ILE A 365 -3.50 -21.49 -4.44
CA ILE A 365 -4.14 -20.47 -5.24
C ILE A 365 -4.17 -21.09 -6.63
N ALA A 366 -5.26 -21.75 -6.94
CA ALA A 366 -5.41 -22.35 -8.26
C ALA A 366 -5.16 -21.28 -9.32
N ASP A 367 -4.24 -21.58 -10.23
CA ASP A 367 -3.91 -20.75 -11.39
C ASP A 367 -5.18 -20.14 -12.00
N PHE A 368 -5.19 -18.81 -12.12
CA PHE A 368 -6.14 -18.11 -12.98
C PHE A 368 -5.83 -18.52 -14.43
N GLN A 369 -6.43 -19.61 -14.90
CA GLN A 369 -6.52 -19.86 -16.34
C GLN A 369 -7.52 -18.89 -16.93
N TYR A 370 -6.99 -17.84 -17.55
CA TYR A 370 -7.73 -17.05 -18.54
C TYR A 370 -8.01 -17.96 -19.73
N ASP A 371 -9.14 -18.67 -19.70
CA ASP A 371 -9.58 -19.45 -20.85
C ASP A 371 -9.94 -18.48 -21.98
N ASP A 372 -9.34 -18.79 -23.14
CA ASP A 372 -9.71 -18.34 -24.49
C ASP A 372 -9.00 -17.07 -25.04
N PHE A 373 -7.71 -17.21 -25.39
CA PHE A 373 -7.23 -16.94 -26.76
C PHE A 373 -5.99 -17.81 -27.04
N GLY A 374 -6.06 -18.59 -28.12
CA GLY A 374 -5.15 -19.70 -28.37
C GLY A 374 -3.69 -19.36 -28.74
N SER A 375 -2.90 -20.43 -28.63
CA SER A 375 -1.59 -20.74 -29.22
C SER A 375 -0.32 -20.49 -28.40
N SER A 376 0.23 -21.64 -27.97
CA SER A 376 1.63 -22.10 -27.89
C SER A 376 2.67 -21.34 -27.06
N ASP A 377 3.23 -22.11 -26.11
CA ASP A 377 4.56 -22.05 -25.52
C ASP A 377 5.03 -20.68 -24.98
N PHE A 378 4.84 -20.46 -23.68
CA PHE A 378 5.70 -19.57 -22.91
C PHE A 378 5.78 -20.01 -21.44
N ASP A 379 6.97 -20.44 -21.02
CA ASP A 379 7.36 -20.56 -19.61
C ASP A 379 7.58 -19.14 -19.07
N VAL A 380 6.79 -18.71 -18.09
CA VAL A 380 6.98 -17.40 -17.43
C VAL A 380 7.59 -17.64 -16.05
N THR A 381 8.90 -17.42 -15.97
CA THR A 381 9.60 -17.09 -14.73
C THR A 381 9.46 -15.59 -14.50
N SER A 382 8.95 -15.18 -13.35
CA SER A 382 8.77 -13.78 -12.99
C SER A 382 10.13 -13.08 -12.81
N TYR A 383 10.43 -12.12 -13.68
CA TYR A 383 11.48 -11.11 -13.50
C TYR A 383 10.83 -9.77 -13.13
N CYS A 384 11.40 -9.09 -12.13
CA CYS A 384 11.09 -7.71 -11.80
C CYS A 384 12.07 -6.83 -12.59
N ASP A 385 11.58 -6.08 -13.58
CA ASP A 385 12.36 -5.12 -14.37
C ASP A 385 12.08 -3.69 -13.89
N VAL A 386 13.14 -2.95 -13.52
CA VAL A 386 13.11 -1.51 -13.27
C VAL A 386 13.55 -0.80 -14.56
N ILE A 387 12.64 -0.05 -15.18
CA ILE A 387 12.91 0.67 -16.43
C ILE A 387 13.55 2.04 -16.12
N TYR A 388 14.71 2.31 -16.70
CA TYR A 388 15.46 3.58 -16.62
C TYR A 388 15.22 4.45 -17.86
N HIS A 389 15.04 5.76 -17.67
CA HIS A 389 15.14 6.77 -18.74
C HIS A 389 16.03 7.95 -18.30
N GLU A 390 17.00 8.31 -19.14
CA GLU A 390 17.91 9.46 -18.95
C GLU A 390 17.30 10.75 -19.52
N GLY A 391 17.21 11.80 -18.70
CA GLY A 391 16.80 13.17 -19.05
C GLY A 391 17.88 14.23 -18.73
N PRO A 392 17.82 15.44 -19.34
CA PRO A 392 18.89 16.46 -19.29
C PRO A 392 19.06 17.19 -17.94
N ALA A 393 20.27 17.72 -17.73
CA ALA A 393 20.87 18.16 -16.44
C ALA A 393 20.23 19.36 -15.68
N THR A 394 19.04 19.82 -16.08
CA THR A 394 18.29 20.91 -15.42
C THR A 394 16.90 20.49 -14.93
N GLU A 395 16.56 19.21 -15.03
CA GLU A 395 15.30 18.71 -14.47
C GLU A 395 15.39 18.59 -12.94
N THR A 396 14.43 19.22 -12.27
CA THR A 396 14.06 18.88 -10.89
C THR A 396 13.49 17.48 -10.94
N LYS A 397 14.17 16.51 -10.32
CA LYS A 397 13.66 15.15 -10.17
C LYS A 397 12.86 15.08 -8.87
N GLU A 398 11.64 14.59 -8.97
CA GLU A 398 10.79 14.26 -7.83
C GLU A 398 11.03 12.79 -7.49
N ILE A 399 11.54 12.52 -6.29
CA ILE A 399 11.69 11.17 -5.77
C ILE A 399 10.67 11.04 -4.65
N ASN A 400 9.67 10.18 -4.85
CA ASN A 400 8.70 9.84 -3.83
C ASN A 400 9.27 8.71 -2.96
N ILE A 401 9.54 9.01 -1.69
CA ILE A 401 10.03 8.03 -0.73
C ILE A 401 8.96 7.81 0.32
N THR A 402 8.25 6.70 0.23
CA THR A 402 7.29 6.27 1.25
C THR A 402 8.05 5.69 2.45
N ILE A 403 7.74 6.18 3.65
CA ILE A 403 8.27 5.66 4.90
C ILE A 403 7.16 4.84 5.56
N VAL A 404 7.41 3.55 5.73
CA VAL A 404 6.58 2.66 6.56
C VAL A 404 7.30 2.54 7.90
N ASN A 405 6.67 3.00 8.98
CA ASN A 405 7.22 2.78 10.32
C ASN A 405 7.23 1.28 10.60
N VAL A 406 8.39 0.80 11.07
CA VAL A 406 8.55 -0.55 11.61
C VAL A 406 8.59 -0.36 13.12
N GLU A 407 7.46 -0.57 13.79
CA GLU A 407 7.40 -0.74 15.24
C GLU A 407 7.82 -2.16 15.62
N TYR A 408 8.35 -2.32 16.84
CA TYR A 408 8.92 -3.55 17.40
C TYR A 408 8.07 -4.08 18.55
#